data_AF-A0A9W6V5C0-F1
#
_entry.id   AF-A0A9W6V5C0-F1
#
_cell.length_a   1.000
_cell.length_b   1.000
_cell.length_c   1.000
_cell.angle_alpha   90.00
_cell.angle_beta   90.00
_cell.angle_gamma   90.00
#
_symmetry.space_group_name_H-M   'P 1'
#
loop_
_entity.id
_entity.type
_entity.pdbx_description
1 polymer ?
#
loop_
_entity_poly.entity_id
_entity_poly.type
_entity_poly.pdbx_seq_one_letter_code
_entity_poly.pdbx_strand_id
1 'polypeptide(L)'
;MSHPAHPPYGAPPLPGAQHLPEVAHLVAPGEQLRGIVDTDLCDLVRTPPRRYRKDPSGRAAETAFGCLFVFVNLAEYLADLVEDCTWGLVRSLRRLFRGRGLTGGWQSQAGRFVIAVRSADRDYDNDDVLLLFTDRRILLVGSGDNTPGRTFDDHRAKRVLGELPHAQLVRVEPRHTWVSLRADLHFADGSRAALDIGENDLAALVALGPR
;
A
#
# COMPACT_ATOMS: atom_id res chain seq x y z
N MET A 1 -21.68 -21.54 -20.40
CA MET A 1 -21.34 -20.65 -19.26
C MET A 1 -20.74 -21.54 -18.19
N SER A 2 -19.43 -21.45 -18.01
CA SER A 2 -18.66 -22.36 -17.16
C SER A 2 -18.79 -21.94 -15.70
N HIS A 3 -19.28 -22.83 -14.84
CA HIS A 3 -19.28 -22.62 -13.39
C HIS A 3 -17.84 -22.42 -12.88
N PRO A 4 -17.61 -21.53 -11.90
CA PRO A 4 -16.34 -21.51 -11.18
C PRO A 4 -16.18 -22.87 -10.50
N ALA A 5 -15.09 -23.56 -10.81
CA ALA A 5 -14.76 -24.84 -10.20
C ALA A 5 -14.67 -24.65 -8.68
N HIS A 6 -15.56 -25.29 -7.93
CA HIS A 6 -15.40 -25.41 -6.49
C HIS A 6 -14.04 -26.05 -6.21
N PRO A 7 -13.24 -25.50 -5.26
CA PRO A 7 -12.01 -26.16 -4.85
C PRO A 7 -12.35 -27.58 -4.34
N PRO A 8 -11.46 -28.56 -4.57
CA PRO A 8 -11.68 -29.93 -4.12
C PRO A 8 -11.94 -29.95 -2.61
N TYR A 9 -12.95 -30.72 -2.20
CA TYR A 9 -13.32 -30.93 -0.79
C TYR A 9 -12.06 -31.24 0.04
N GLY A 10 -11.70 -30.32 0.96
CA GLY A 10 -10.55 -30.48 1.87
C GLY A 10 -9.36 -29.55 1.63
N ALA A 11 -9.34 -28.75 0.57
CA ALA A 11 -8.36 -27.66 0.47
C ALA A 11 -8.69 -26.56 1.50
N PRO A 12 -7.71 -26.06 2.28
CA PRO A 12 -7.95 -24.92 3.15
C PRO A 12 -8.47 -23.75 2.31
N PRO A 13 -9.43 -22.96 2.82
CA PRO A 13 -9.96 -21.83 2.07
C PRO A 13 -8.81 -20.89 1.69
N LEU A 14 -8.86 -20.38 0.44
CA LEU A 14 -7.91 -19.38 -0.03
C LEU A 14 -7.90 -18.21 0.96
N PRO A 15 -6.73 -17.83 1.51
CA PRO A 15 -6.67 -16.66 2.38
C PRO A 15 -7.17 -15.41 1.63
N GLY A 16 -8.02 -14.62 2.29
CA GLY A 16 -8.61 -13.41 1.71
C GLY A 16 -9.61 -13.65 0.57
N ALA A 17 -10.22 -14.84 0.47
CA ALA A 17 -11.16 -15.19 -0.60
C ALA A 17 -12.33 -14.19 -0.77
N GLN A 18 -12.71 -13.46 0.28
CA GLN A 18 -13.75 -12.44 0.22
C GLN A 18 -13.44 -11.30 -0.78
N HIS A 19 -12.15 -11.04 -1.06
CA HIS A 19 -11.73 -9.99 -2.00
C HIS A 19 -11.64 -10.47 -3.45
N LEU A 20 -11.81 -11.77 -3.72
CA LEU A 20 -11.73 -12.35 -5.06
C LEU A 20 -12.60 -11.64 -6.11
N PRO A 21 -13.89 -11.29 -5.83
CA PRO A 21 -14.74 -10.64 -6.82
C PRO A 21 -14.17 -9.30 -7.31
N GLU A 22 -13.44 -8.60 -6.45
CA GLU A 22 -12.89 -7.27 -6.73
C GLU A 22 -11.60 -7.34 -7.54
N VAL A 23 -10.79 -8.39 -7.35
CA VAL A 23 -9.41 -8.44 -7.85
C VAL A 23 -9.12 -9.56 -8.85
N ALA A 24 -10.05 -10.50 -9.06
CA ALA A 24 -9.85 -11.64 -9.96
C ALA A 24 -9.45 -11.22 -11.38
N HIS A 25 -9.96 -10.08 -11.86
CA HIS A 25 -9.65 -9.54 -13.18
C HIS A 25 -8.22 -9.01 -13.33
N LEU A 26 -7.49 -8.83 -12.23
CA LEU A 26 -6.11 -8.33 -12.20
C LEU A 26 -5.08 -9.47 -12.35
N VAL A 27 -5.50 -10.72 -12.17
CA VAL A 27 -4.63 -11.90 -12.31
C VAL A 27 -4.56 -12.28 -13.78
N ALA A 28 -3.34 -12.49 -14.31
CA ALA A 28 -3.17 -12.82 -15.71
C ALA A 28 -3.74 -14.22 -16.05
N PRO A 29 -4.19 -14.47 -17.29
CA PRO A 29 -4.62 -15.80 -17.71
C PRO A 29 -3.52 -16.85 -17.49
N GLY A 30 -3.84 -17.92 -16.76
CA GLY A 30 -2.90 -19.00 -16.42
C GLY A 30 -1.97 -18.71 -15.25
N GLU A 31 -2.11 -17.56 -14.57
CA GLU A 31 -1.48 -17.25 -13.28
C GLU A 31 -2.39 -17.79 -12.15
N GLN A 32 -1.80 -18.47 -11.16
CA GLN A 32 -2.54 -19.04 -10.03
C GLN A 32 -2.45 -18.14 -8.80
N LEU A 33 -3.59 -17.74 -8.28
CA LEU A 33 -3.67 -16.99 -7.03
C LEU A 33 -3.51 -17.93 -5.83
N ARG A 34 -2.52 -17.64 -4.98
CA ARG A 34 -2.20 -18.40 -3.76
C ARG A 34 -2.85 -17.80 -2.52
N GLY A 35 -3.12 -16.50 -2.52
CA GLY A 35 -3.86 -15.84 -1.46
C GLY A 35 -3.92 -14.33 -1.65
N ILE A 36 -4.82 -13.71 -0.91
CA ILE A 36 -4.99 -12.26 -0.84
C ILE A 36 -4.81 -11.88 0.63
N VAL A 37 -4.07 -10.81 0.87
CA VAL A 37 -3.84 -10.25 2.20
C VAL A 37 -4.30 -8.80 2.17
N ASP A 38 -5.22 -8.46 3.07
CA ASP A 38 -5.63 -7.08 3.31
C ASP A 38 -4.73 -6.42 4.35
N THR A 39 -4.24 -5.22 4.06
CA THR A 39 -3.19 -4.59 4.85
C THR A 39 -3.14 -3.09 4.61
N ASP A 40 -2.68 -2.37 5.63
CA ASP A 40 -2.48 -0.94 5.56
C ASP A 40 -0.98 -0.64 5.68
N LEU A 41 -0.51 0.42 5.04
CA LEU A 41 0.84 0.92 5.35
C LEU A 41 0.86 1.44 6.77
N CYS A 42 1.81 0.97 7.58
CA CYS A 42 1.90 1.38 8.97
C CYS A 42 1.97 2.91 9.12
N ASP A 43 1.20 3.45 10.07
CA ASP A 43 1.11 4.89 10.34
C ASP A 43 2.48 5.56 10.55
N LEU A 44 3.51 4.80 10.91
CA LEU A 44 4.89 5.27 11.13
C LEU A 44 5.71 5.49 9.85
N VAL A 45 5.24 4.95 8.72
CA VAL A 45 5.82 5.19 7.39
C VAL A 45 5.54 6.65 7.02
N ARG A 46 6.58 7.37 6.59
CA ARG A 46 6.42 8.79 6.24
C ARG A 46 5.76 8.92 4.88
N THR A 47 5.15 10.07 4.62
CA THR A 47 4.77 10.50 3.29
C THR A 47 6.03 10.62 2.41
N PRO A 48 6.01 10.13 1.15
CA PRO A 48 7.15 10.27 0.26
C PRO A 48 7.52 11.75 0.01
N PRO A 49 8.80 12.09 -0.17
CA PRO A 49 9.23 13.45 -0.53
C PRO A 49 8.56 13.92 -1.82
N ARG A 50 8.29 15.22 -1.95
CA ARG A 50 7.64 15.84 -3.13
C ARG A 50 8.20 15.39 -4.48
N ARG A 51 9.51 15.20 -4.61
CA ARG A 51 10.16 14.69 -5.85
C ARG A 51 9.72 13.29 -6.30
N TYR A 52 9.09 12.51 -5.42
CA TYR A 52 8.57 11.16 -5.71
C TYR A 52 7.03 11.13 -5.71
N ARG A 53 6.37 12.26 -5.45
CA ARG A 53 4.92 12.41 -5.52
C ARG A 53 4.52 12.61 -6.99
N LYS A 54 3.50 11.89 -7.45
CA LYS A 54 2.90 12.16 -8.77
C LYS A 54 1.98 13.35 -8.59
N ASP A 55 2.26 14.46 -9.28
CA ASP A 55 1.35 15.62 -9.26
C ASP A 55 -0.03 15.19 -9.79
N PRO A 56 -1.10 15.32 -8.98
CA PRO A 56 -2.47 15.02 -9.43
C PRO A 56 -2.97 16.02 -10.49
N SER A 57 -2.33 17.19 -10.56
CA SER A 57 -2.64 18.26 -11.50
C SER A 57 -1.83 18.08 -12.78
N GLY A 58 -2.39 17.33 -13.73
CA GLY A 58 -1.97 17.47 -15.11
C GLY A 58 -2.19 18.92 -15.54
N ARG A 59 -1.12 19.75 -15.64
CA ARG A 59 -0.86 20.91 -16.52
C ARG A 59 -2.01 21.86 -16.98
N ALA A 60 -3.21 21.78 -16.44
CA ALA A 60 -4.41 22.44 -16.96
C ALA A 60 -4.98 23.51 -16.02
N ALA A 61 -4.44 23.66 -14.81
CA ALA A 61 -4.81 24.73 -13.89
C ALA A 61 -3.80 25.90 -13.85
N GLU A 62 -2.77 25.87 -14.72
CA GLU A 62 -1.63 26.81 -14.67
C GLU A 62 -1.94 28.24 -15.14
N THR A 63 -3.13 28.56 -15.65
CA THR A 63 -3.34 29.83 -16.37
C THR A 63 -4.44 30.77 -15.88
N ALA A 64 -5.22 30.48 -14.83
CA ALA A 64 -6.36 31.33 -14.48
C ALA A 64 -6.28 32.14 -13.17
N PHE A 65 -5.52 31.73 -12.14
CA PHE A 65 -5.59 32.40 -10.82
C PHE A 65 -4.23 32.47 -10.08
N GLY A 66 -3.25 33.12 -10.70
CA GLY A 66 -1.85 33.16 -10.22
C GLY A 66 -1.62 33.69 -8.80
N CYS A 67 -2.47 34.57 -8.26
CA CYS A 67 -2.28 35.09 -6.89
C CYS A 67 -2.99 34.26 -5.81
N LEU A 68 -4.22 33.79 -6.07
CA LEU A 68 -4.95 32.96 -5.10
C LEU A 68 -4.26 31.60 -4.93
N PHE A 69 -3.69 31.07 -6.00
CA PHE A 69 -2.94 29.82 -5.98
C PHE A 69 -1.73 29.87 -5.03
N VAL A 70 -1.01 30.99 -4.98
CA VAL A 70 0.14 31.14 -4.06
C VAL A 70 -0.31 31.12 -2.60
N PHE A 71 -1.43 31.78 -2.27
CA PHE A 71 -1.95 31.77 -0.90
C PHE A 71 -2.51 30.41 -0.51
N VAL A 72 -3.21 29.71 -1.41
CA VAL A 72 -3.70 28.35 -1.16
C VAL A 72 -2.53 27.37 -0.98
N ASN A 73 -1.53 27.41 -1.86
CA ASN A 73 -0.33 26.57 -1.73
C ASN A 73 0.49 26.90 -0.47
N LEU A 74 0.54 28.18 -0.06
CA LEU A 74 1.22 28.58 1.16
C LEU A 74 0.45 28.15 2.42
N ALA A 75 -0.88 28.23 2.39
CA ALA A 75 -1.74 27.76 3.47
C ALA A 75 -1.69 26.22 3.58
N GLU A 76 -1.74 25.49 2.47
CA GLU A 76 -1.50 24.05 2.42
C GLU A 76 -0.11 23.71 2.91
N TYR A 77 0.92 24.47 2.52
CA TYR A 77 2.29 24.28 3.03
C TYR A 77 2.39 24.52 4.54
N LEU A 78 1.70 25.52 5.08
CA LEU A 78 1.68 25.81 6.51
C LEU A 78 0.86 24.77 7.28
N ALA A 79 -0.24 24.28 6.72
CA ALA A 79 -1.04 23.20 7.27
C ALA A 79 -0.22 21.89 7.29
N ASP A 80 0.40 21.52 6.17
CA ASP A 80 1.36 20.41 6.06
C ASP A 80 2.46 20.55 7.11
N LEU A 81 3.01 21.76 7.32
CA LEU A 81 4.08 22.00 8.29
C LEU A 81 3.60 21.82 9.74
N VAL A 82 2.40 22.32 10.08
CA VAL A 82 1.82 22.22 11.43
C VAL A 82 1.39 20.80 11.74
N GLU A 83 0.81 20.11 10.75
CA GLU A 83 0.46 18.70 10.83
C GLU A 83 1.73 17.85 10.95
N ASP A 84 2.75 18.08 10.11
CA ASP A 84 4.06 17.42 10.21
C ASP A 84 4.74 17.67 11.56
N CYS A 85 4.54 18.82 12.21
CA CYS A 85 5.10 19.11 13.53
C CYS A 85 4.36 18.37 14.65
N THR A 86 3.03 18.45 14.70
CA THR A 86 2.23 17.82 15.77
C THR A 86 2.19 16.31 15.62
N TRP A 87 1.89 15.80 14.43
CA TRP A 87 2.01 14.38 14.13
C TRP A 87 3.44 13.89 14.13
N GLY A 88 4.43 14.73 13.80
CA GLY A 88 5.85 14.38 13.85
C GLY A 88 6.35 14.06 15.25
N LEU A 89 5.86 14.77 16.26
CA LEU A 89 6.21 14.55 17.67
C LEU A 89 5.54 13.27 18.20
N VAL A 90 4.24 13.07 17.92
CA VAL A 90 3.51 11.84 18.26
C VAL A 90 4.10 10.62 17.54
N ARG A 91 4.42 10.72 16.24
CA ARG A 91 5.13 9.67 15.48
C ARG A 91 6.52 9.41 16.01
N SER A 92 7.25 10.43 16.47
CA SER A 92 8.58 10.25 17.05
C SER A 92 8.53 9.50 18.36
N LEU A 93 7.55 9.81 19.22
CA LEU A 93 7.27 9.01 20.42
C LEU A 93 6.85 7.59 20.06
N ARG A 94 5.88 7.42 19.15
CA ARG A 94 5.42 6.08 18.71
C ARG A 94 6.55 5.27 18.06
N ARG A 95 7.48 5.88 17.33
CA ARG A 95 8.67 5.21 16.77
C ARG A 95 9.61 4.67 17.82
N LEU A 96 9.75 5.37 18.95
CA LEU A 96 10.54 4.92 20.09
C LEU A 96 9.92 3.64 20.69
N PHE A 97 8.59 3.55 20.73
CA PHE A 97 7.88 2.39 21.30
C PHE A 97 7.61 1.25 20.30
N ARG A 98 7.38 1.55 19.00
CA ARG A 98 6.97 0.58 17.96
C ARG A 98 8.05 0.30 16.92
N GLY A 99 9.18 1.00 16.93
CA GLY A 99 10.25 0.91 15.93
C GLY A 99 9.98 1.73 14.66
N ARG A 100 10.94 1.75 13.72
CA ARG A 100 10.82 2.50 12.46
C ARG A 100 9.85 1.81 11.50
N GLY A 101 8.94 2.55 10.87
CA GLY A 101 8.01 2.02 9.86
C GLY A 101 8.67 1.76 8.50
N LEU A 102 9.70 2.53 8.15
CA LEU A 102 10.50 2.33 6.94
C LEU A 102 11.98 2.40 7.31
N THR A 103 12.75 1.41 6.86
CA THR A 103 14.21 1.38 6.95
C THR A 103 14.78 1.21 5.55
N GLY A 104 15.72 2.09 5.17
CA GLY A 104 16.22 2.21 3.80
C GLY A 104 15.91 3.58 3.19
N GLY A 105 16.53 3.88 2.05
CA GLY A 105 16.26 5.11 1.29
C GLY A 105 15.00 4.98 0.43
N TRP A 106 14.43 6.10 -0.03
CA TRP A 106 13.27 6.10 -0.94
C TRP A 106 13.51 5.37 -2.28
N GLN A 107 14.77 5.19 -2.67
CA GLN A 107 15.16 4.47 -3.89
C GLN A 107 15.28 2.95 -3.70
N SER A 108 15.24 2.48 -2.44
CA SER A 108 15.25 1.06 -2.07
C SER A 108 13.98 0.34 -2.50
N GLN A 109 13.97 -0.98 -2.44
CA GLN A 109 12.80 -1.81 -2.75
C GLN A 109 11.63 -1.48 -1.82
N ALA A 110 11.87 -1.35 -0.51
CA ALA A 110 10.86 -0.88 0.45
C ALA A 110 10.38 0.54 0.14
N GLY A 111 11.29 1.44 -0.26
CA GLY A 111 10.97 2.81 -0.63
C GLY A 111 10.06 2.88 -1.85
N ARG A 112 10.36 2.10 -2.89
CA ARG A 112 9.54 1.98 -4.11
C ARG A 112 8.18 1.36 -3.82
N PHE A 113 8.13 0.35 -2.95
CA PHE A 113 6.90 -0.25 -2.46
C PHE A 113 6.00 0.81 -1.78
N VAL A 114 6.55 1.58 -0.84
CA VAL A 114 5.80 2.64 -0.15
C VAL A 114 5.34 3.73 -1.12
N ILE A 115 6.19 4.13 -2.06
CA ILE A 115 5.82 5.12 -3.08
C ILE A 115 4.66 4.60 -3.93
N ALA A 116 4.69 3.33 -4.36
CA ALA A 116 3.63 2.74 -5.17
C ALA A 116 2.28 2.72 -4.42
N VAL A 117 2.28 2.38 -3.13
CA VAL A 117 1.07 2.43 -2.30
C VAL A 117 0.57 3.86 -2.12
N ARG A 118 1.42 4.76 -1.59
CA ARG A 118 1.01 6.10 -1.19
C ARG A 118 0.64 6.96 -2.40
N SER A 119 1.29 6.76 -3.56
CA SER A 119 0.96 7.50 -4.79
C SER A 119 -0.26 6.96 -5.54
N ALA A 120 -0.94 5.93 -5.02
CA ALA A 120 -2.20 5.46 -5.58
C ALA A 120 -3.35 6.45 -5.35
N ASP A 121 -3.27 7.17 -4.24
CA ASP A 121 -4.28 8.11 -3.74
C ASP A 121 -3.75 9.55 -3.74
N ARG A 122 -4.64 10.53 -3.86
CA ARG A 122 -4.32 11.97 -3.92
C ARG A 122 -3.79 12.49 -2.62
N ASP A 123 -4.39 12.03 -1.52
CA ASP A 123 -4.07 12.48 -0.17
C ASP A 123 -2.87 11.73 0.42
N TYR A 124 -2.33 10.76 -0.33
CA TYR A 124 -1.25 9.88 0.11
C TYR A 124 -1.60 9.14 1.40
N ASP A 125 -2.88 8.90 1.69
CA ASP A 125 -3.37 8.19 2.86
C ASP A 125 -3.98 6.83 2.49
N ASN A 126 -3.47 6.22 1.42
CA ASN A 126 -3.96 4.93 0.97
C ASN A 126 -3.72 3.85 2.03
N ASP A 127 -4.75 3.63 2.83
CA ASP A 127 -4.86 2.58 3.84
C ASP A 127 -5.41 1.29 3.19
N ASP A 128 -5.96 1.36 1.98
CA ASP A 128 -6.79 0.30 1.41
C ASP A 128 -5.99 -0.60 0.44
N VAL A 129 -4.99 -1.32 0.95
CA VAL A 129 -4.01 -2.08 0.15
C VAL A 129 -4.22 -3.59 0.25
N LEU A 130 -4.34 -4.21 -0.93
CA LEU A 130 -4.39 -5.66 -1.07
C LEU A 130 -3.05 -6.18 -1.64
N LEU A 131 -2.45 -7.16 -0.98
CA LEU A 131 -1.34 -7.93 -1.53
C LEU A 131 -1.87 -9.25 -2.09
N LEU A 132 -1.80 -9.39 -3.41
CA LEU A 132 -2.17 -10.63 -4.09
C LEU A 132 -0.92 -11.47 -4.31
N PHE A 133 -0.83 -12.61 -3.66
CA PHE A 133 0.24 -13.57 -3.85
C PHE A 133 -0.14 -14.52 -4.96
N THR A 134 0.58 -14.47 -6.08
CA THR A 134 0.43 -15.43 -7.18
C THR A 134 1.59 -16.43 -7.19
N ASP A 135 1.54 -17.40 -8.09
CA ASP A 135 2.65 -18.30 -8.35
C ASP A 135 3.89 -17.62 -8.97
N ARG A 136 3.74 -16.42 -9.54
CA ARG A 136 4.80 -15.71 -10.26
C ARG A 136 5.31 -14.46 -9.54
N ARG A 137 4.42 -13.73 -8.90
CA ARG A 137 4.70 -12.40 -8.35
C ARG A 137 3.72 -12.05 -7.22
N ILE A 138 3.99 -10.93 -6.58
CA ILE A 138 3.10 -10.31 -5.62
C ILE A 138 2.57 -9.05 -6.29
N LEU A 139 1.26 -8.95 -6.50
CA LEU A 139 0.64 -7.74 -7.01
C LEU A 139 0.24 -6.86 -5.84
N LEU A 140 0.67 -5.60 -5.91
CA LEU A 140 0.21 -4.55 -5.02
C LEU A 140 -1.04 -3.95 -5.63
N VAL A 141 -2.17 -4.07 -4.95
CA VAL A 141 -3.47 -3.62 -5.42
C VAL A 141 -4.05 -2.63 -4.43
N GLY A 142 -4.76 -1.62 -4.92
CA GLY A 142 -5.49 -0.70 -4.04
C GLY A 142 -6.55 0.08 -4.80
N SER A 143 -7.39 0.79 -4.04
CA SER A 143 -8.23 1.84 -4.62
C SER A 143 -7.32 3.00 -5.03
N GLY A 144 -7.62 3.71 -6.10
CA GLY A 144 -6.75 4.82 -6.45
C GLY A 144 -7.41 5.92 -7.27
N ASP A 145 -7.34 7.13 -6.71
CA ASP A 145 -8.04 8.33 -7.18
C ASP A 145 -7.18 9.23 -8.08
N ASN A 146 -5.94 8.82 -8.33
CA ASN A 146 -4.97 9.58 -9.14
C ASN A 146 -5.13 9.44 -10.66
N THR A 147 -6.30 9.04 -11.17
CA THR A 147 -6.53 8.96 -12.64
C THR A 147 -7.34 10.17 -13.11
N PRO A 148 -6.82 11.00 -14.03
CA PRO A 148 -7.58 12.13 -14.56
C PRO A 148 -8.78 11.65 -15.41
N GLY A 149 -9.96 12.26 -15.21
CA GLY A 149 -11.16 12.05 -16.02
C GLY A 149 -12.15 10.97 -15.54
N ARG A 150 -12.11 10.57 -14.27
CA ARG A 150 -12.92 9.45 -13.73
C ARG A 150 -14.22 9.86 -13.03
N THR A 151 -15.20 8.95 -13.06
CA THR A 151 -16.52 9.03 -12.40
C THR A 151 -16.50 8.41 -11.01
N PHE A 152 -17.58 8.62 -10.22
CA PHE A 152 -17.66 8.17 -8.83
C PHE A 152 -17.56 6.64 -8.64
N ASP A 153 -18.10 5.85 -9.57
CA ASP A 153 -18.00 4.38 -9.57
C ASP A 153 -16.56 3.87 -9.81
N ASP A 154 -15.77 4.69 -10.50
CA ASP A 154 -14.42 4.41 -10.94
C ASP A 154 -13.39 4.59 -9.80
N HIS A 155 -13.81 5.22 -8.69
CA HIS A 155 -13.06 5.38 -7.43
C HIS A 155 -13.01 4.11 -6.57
N ARG A 156 -13.95 3.17 -6.77
CA ARG A 156 -13.98 1.89 -6.03
C ARG A 156 -13.29 0.73 -6.75
N ALA A 157 -12.89 0.92 -8.00
CA ALA A 157 -12.26 -0.14 -8.79
C ALA A 157 -10.82 -0.39 -8.31
N LYS A 158 -10.59 -1.58 -7.72
CA LYS A 158 -9.25 -2.03 -7.33
C LYS A 158 -8.36 -2.19 -8.57
N ARG A 159 -7.12 -1.70 -8.50
CA ARG A 159 -6.16 -1.70 -9.60
C ARG A 159 -4.76 -2.07 -9.13
N VAL A 160 -3.93 -2.57 -10.05
CA VAL A 160 -2.51 -2.83 -9.77
C VAL A 160 -1.76 -1.50 -9.63
N LEU A 161 -1.20 -1.28 -8.44
CA LEU A 161 -0.34 -0.14 -8.08
C LEU A 161 1.13 -0.41 -8.40
N GLY A 162 1.51 -1.69 -8.32
CA GLY A 162 2.86 -2.14 -8.60
C GLY A 162 2.97 -3.65 -8.55
N GLU A 163 4.10 -4.16 -9.02
CA GLU A 163 4.40 -5.58 -8.98
C GLU A 163 5.70 -5.79 -8.22
N LEU A 164 5.71 -6.78 -7.34
CA LEU A 164 6.85 -7.18 -6.54
C LEU A 164 7.21 -8.64 -6.87
N PRO A 165 8.39 -8.91 -7.44
CA PRO A 165 8.88 -10.28 -7.58
C PRO A 165 9.04 -10.94 -6.22
N HIS A 166 8.69 -12.22 -6.08
CA HIS A 166 8.84 -12.96 -4.83
C HIS A 166 10.26 -12.90 -4.26
N ALA A 167 11.28 -12.96 -5.12
CA ALA A 167 12.68 -12.87 -4.71
C ALA A 167 13.08 -11.54 -4.07
N GLN A 168 12.28 -10.48 -4.22
CA GLN A 168 12.53 -9.19 -3.58
C GLN A 168 12.04 -9.17 -2.13
N LEU A 169 11.05 -10.00 -1.77
CA LEU A 169 10.63 -10.18 -0.39
C LEU A 169 11.43 -11.35 0.21
N VAL A 170 12.23 -11.07 1.23
CA VAL A 170 13.12 -12.07 1.87
C VAL A 170 12.52 -12.63 3.14
N ARG A 171 11.80 -11.81 3.90
CA ARG A 171 11.22 -12.24 5.18
C ARG A 171 10.02 -11.40 5.54
N VAL A 172 9.02 -12.06 6.13
CA VAL A 172 7.94 -11.41 6.87
C VAL A 172 8.18 -11.65 8.35
N GLU A 173 8.34 -10.58 9.12
CA GLU A 173 8.49 -10.66 10.57
C GLU A 173 7.21 -10.15 11.24
N PRO A 174 6.38 -11.02 11.81
CA PRO A 174 5.22 -10.59 12.58
C PRO A 174 5.70 -9.91 13.87
N ARG A 175 5.15 -8.73 14.15
CA ARG A 175 5.34 -7.99 15.39
C ARG A 175 4.00 -7.76 16.06
N HIS A 176 3.78 -8.54 17.10
CA HIS A 176 2.64 -8.33 17.99
C HIS A 176 3.01 -7.26 19.01
N THR A 177 2.35 -6.10 18.96
CA THR A 177 2.37 -5.15 20.07
C THR A 177 0.97 -5.06 20.67
N TRP A 178 0.87 -4.65 21.93
CA TRP A 178 -0.40 -4.52 22.65
C TRP A 178 -1.44 -3.55 22.02
N VAL A 179 -1.09 -2.78 20.98
CA VAL A 179 -1.95 -1.73 20.38
C VAL A 179 -2.09 -1.89 18.86
N SER A 180 -1.27 -2.71 18.18
CA SER A 180 -1.50 -3.08 16.78
C SER A 180 -0.80 -4.38 16.43
N LEU A 181 -1.43 -5.12 15.50
CA LEU A 181 -0.85 -6.23 14.78
C LEU A 181 -0.11 -5.67 13.58
N ARG A 182 1.20 -5.88 13.58
CA ARG A 182 2.10 -5.33 12.57
C ARG A 182 2.89 -6.45 11.92
N ALA A 183 3.15 -6.34 10.64
CA ALA A 183 4.12 -7.16 9.93
C ALA A 183 5.23 -6.28 9.36
N ASP A 184 6.47 -6.73 9.47
CA ASP A 184 7.59 -6.09 8.81
C ASP A 184 8.03 -6.91 7.60
N LEU A 185 7.88 -6.31 6.42
CA LEU A 185 8.40 -6.84 5.18
C LEU A 185 9.87 -6.47 5.06
N HIS A 186 10.73 -7.48 4.99
CA HIS A 186 12.16 -7.32 4.73
C HIS A 186 12.45 -7.65 3.28
N PHE A 187 13.13 -6.72 2.61
CA PHE A 187 13.44 -6.81 1.20
C PHE A 187 14.88 -7.27 0.96
N ALA A 188 15.17 -7.76 -0.25
CA ALA A 188 16.47 -8.33 -0.61
C ALA A 188 17.63 -7.33 -0.57
N ASP A 189 17.34 -6.03 -0.71
CA ASP A 189 18.33 -4.97 -0.57
C ASP A 189 18.58 -4.55 0.90
N GLY A 190 18.03 -5.30 1.87
CA GLY A 190 18.13 -5.00 3.31
C GLY A 190 17.22 -3.86 3.76
N SER A 191 16.40 -3.31 2.87
CA SER A 191 15.37 -2.35 3.26
C SER A 191 14.17 -3.06 3.88
N ARG A 192 13.36 -2.32 4.65
CA ARG A 192 12.17 -2.87 5.29
C ARG A 192 11.03 -1.87 5.32
N ALA A 193 9.82 -2.36 5.08
CA ALA A 193 8.57 -1.61 5.20
C ALA A 193 7.66 -2.29 6.23
N ALA A 194 6.97 -1.48 7.01
CA ALA A 194 6.01 -1.91 8.02
C ALA A 194 4.59 -1.82 7.50
N LEU A 195 3.81 -2.83 7.83
CA LEU A 195 2.40 -2.97 7.51
C LEU A 195 1.61 -3.14 8.79
N ASP A 196 0.49 -2.43 8.91
CA ASP A 196 -0.55 -2.75 9.89
C ASP A 196 -1.51 -3.76 9.23
N ILE A 197 -1.90 -4.79 9.97
CA ILE A 197 -2.60 -5.95 9.40
C ILE A 197 -3.52 -6.61 10.41
N GLY A 198 -4.67 -7.12 9.96
CA GLY A 198 -5.61 -7.88 10.80
C GLY A 198 -5.03 -9.22 11.25
N GLU A 199 -5.61 -9.83 12.29
CA GLU A 199 -5.12 -11.09 12.87
C GLU A 199 -5.16 -12.26 11.88
N ASN A 200 -6.26 -12.38 11.14
CA ASN A 200 -6.44 -13.41 10.12
C ASN A 200 -5.46 -13.23 8.95
N ASP A 201 -5.26 -11.98 8.53
CA ASP A 201 -4.37 -11.62 7.42
C ASP A 201 -2.90 -11.74 7.78
N LEU A 202 -2.52 -11.53 9.05
CA LEU A 202 -1.15 -11.73 9.52
C LEU A 202 -0.72 -13.19 9.37
N ALA A 203 -1.58 -14.13 9.77
CA ALA A 203 -1.31 -15.55 9.62
C ALA A 203 -1.19 -15.93 8.14
N ALA A 204 -2.05 -15.37 7.28
CA ALA A 204 -1.99 -15.55 5.84
C ALA A 204 -0.67 -15.00 5.24
N LEU A 205 -0.29 -13.79 5.61
CA LEU A 205 0.92 -13.13 5.13
C LEU A 205 2.19 -13.90 5.53
N VAL A 206 2.25 -14.41 6.75
CA VAL A 206 3.37 -15.26 7.21
C VAL A 206 3.39 -16.59 6.46
N ALA A 207 2.22 -17.20 6.18
CA ALA A 207 2.14 -18.46 5.45
C ALA A 207 2.48 -18.33 3.95
N LEU A 208 2.13 -17.19 3.34
CA LEU A 208 2.38 -16.87 1.92
C LEU A 208 3.76 -16.26 1.67
N GLY A 209 4.35 -15.67 2.71
CA GLY A 209 5.66 -15.06 2.65
C GLY A 209 6.80 -16.05 2.35
N PRO A 210 7.98 -15.52 1.97
CA PRO A 210 9.20 -16.32 1.82
C PRO A 210 9.53 -17.08 3.11
N ARG A 211 9.93 -18.35 2.96
CA ARG A 211 10.37 -19.22 4.06
C ARG A 211 11.84 -19.04 4.38
#